data_AF-A0A1V9GXP2-F1
#
_entry.id   AF-A0A1V9GXP2-F1
#
_cell.length_a   1.000
_cell.length_b   1.000
_cell.length_c   1.000
_cell.angle_alpha   90.00
_cell.angle_beta   90.00
_cell.angle_gamma   90.00
#
_symmetry.space_group_name_H-M   'P 1'
#
loop_
_entity.id
_entity.type
_entity.pdbx_description
1 polymer ?
#
loop_
_entity_poly.entity_id
_entity_poly.type
_entity_poly.pdbx_seq_one_letter_code
_entity_poly.pdbx_strand_id
1 'polypeptide(L)'
;MLGGSHRSDSSQSWQSSDATFYTAQVVSPAREIDTPDVPAAAATYAERSTAAVAEVKAQLRARLDALPFAAPSEEQTALQASYLGWADARVQERITAFGPDAGYQAVVDMKTAGTKAALPIAYECLRSFITGAMRNPVGLATGAAYAARRPADAEELSTAMVAGVAAGSASYTSDTLLIPAMDRRARVANLPRFQAIDPKILVPDPPPVILEITAEGKRFTRPGENNAPTLAELKAQTYDRRLGITQRQSTLDDKSLDTLLLKPVINAGFNAARRTGGNPDLLTPAGQLALSALAIGGAGIVQKALLETGKAMARTGQLRVPDLVGGEQRLNLFALALPDKTRRPAQWSDAVHFPPRYLLDTGKEALALARQGFNSANAVATTARDLLTRHMLSNVMASFGSMGAGRIITAPLRGGSHIRVAGEAANSTAVVVQQAVQTVFNDTFWNALKAKNGANTSQAARLDNERAALAAEHQRTIERTLEALAEPVDQAIATLSGPTRAGVERAMEEGMRATPGPGPLGQRLRTALETLRTEIGTQSVSIATIDAVCTALREGWSQTFSGVPRDAATQALDGQLQTLTRALHDSEELRQWQSGRA
;
A
#
# COMPACT_ATOMS: atom_id res chain seq x y z
N MET A 1 -8.14 56.16 35.44
CA MET A 1 -7.95 55.85 36.87
C MET A 1 -9.23 55.22 37.38
N LEU A 2 -9.15 54.02 37.98
CA LEU A 2 -10.13 53.31 38.84
C LEU A 2 -11.59 53.17 38.33
N GLY A 3 -12.30 52.06 38.43
CA GLY A 3 -12.13 50.83 39.20
C GLY A 3 -13.16 49.80 38.73
N GLY A 4 -12.94 48.54 39.13
CA GLY A 4 -13.57 47.35 38.56
C GLY A 4 -15.02 47.09 38.95
N SER A 5 -15.60 46.12 38.26
CA SER A 5 -16.74 45.35 38.75
C SER A 5 -16.84 44.01 38.01
N HIS A 6 -16.74 42.93 38.80
CA HIS A 6 -17.34 41.60 38.67
C HIS A 6 -17.31 40.86 37.32
N ARG A 7 -16.36 39.92 37.20
CA ARG A 7 -16.47 38.73 36.35
C ARG A 7 -16.87 37.56 37.24
N SER A 8 -17.99 36.94 36.92
CA SER A 8 -18.51 35.76 37.63
C SER A 8 -17.78 34.51 37.15
N ASP A 9 -16.99 33.91 38.04
CA ASP A 9 -16.44 32.56 37.89
C ASP A 9 -17.55 31.53 38.17
N SER A 10 -17.84 30.69 37.18
CA SER A 10 -18.63 29.47 37.34
C SER A 10 -17.72 28.29 37.07
N SER A 11 -16.93 27.96 38.09
CA SER A 11 -16.12 26.76 38.18
C SER A 11 -17.02 25.62 38.66
N GLN A 12 -17.45 24.72 37.77
CA GLN A 12 -18.01 23.43 38.18
C GLN A 12 -16.86 22.44 38.39
N SER A 13 -16.54 22.27 39.68
CA SER A 13 -15.63 21.28 40.23
C SER A 13 -16.14 19.87 39.96
N TRP A 14 -15.39 19.10 39.16
CA TRP A 14 -15.41 17.65 39.26
C TRP A 14 -14.40 17.26 40.34
N GLN A 15 -14.92 16.80 41.47
CA GLN A 15 -14.13 16.31 42.60
C GLN A 15 -13.28 15.11 42.15
N SER A 16 -11.99 15.36 41.99
CA SER A 16 -10.94 14.35 41.95
C SER A 16 -10.73 13.86 43.38
N SER A 17 -11.15 12.64 43.68
CA SER A 17 -10.74 11.99 44.94
C SER A 17 -9.25 11.64 44.82
N ASP A 18 -8.46 12.29 45.68
CA ASP A 18 -7.05 11.99 45.92
C ASP A 18 -6.88 10.51 46.31
N ALA A 19 -6.25 9.74 45.44
CA ALA A 19 -5.54 8.53 45.80
C ALA A 19 -4.09 8.70 45.35
N THR A 20 -3.20 8.77 46.33
CA THR A 20 -1.77 8.98 46.19
C THR A 20 -1.15 7.81 45.42
N PHE A 21 -0.69 8.04 44.18
CA PHE A 21 -0.03 7.02 43.38
C PHE A 21 1.45 6.92 43.76
N TYR A 22 1.81 5.80 44.37
CA TYR A 22 3.19 5.42 44.66
C TYR A 22 3.81 4.80 43.38
N THR A 23 4.63 5.56 42.67
CA THR A 23 5.40 5.05 41.52
C THR A 23 6.72 4.47 42.03
N ALA A 24 6.78 3.17 42.28
CA ALA A 24 8.06 2.50 42.49
C ALA A 24 8.76 2.35 41.13
N GLN A 25 9.70 3.23 40.84
CA GLN A 25 10.68 3.07 39.77
C GLN A 25 11.58 1.87 40.11
N VAL A 26 11.25 0.69 39.56
CA VAL A 26 12.22 -0.41 39.49
C VAL A 26 12.89 -0.34 38.13
N VAL A 27 14.07 0.28 38.13
CA VAL A 27 15.02 0.22 37.02
C VAL A 27 15.66 -1.16 37.05
N SER A 28 15.31 -2.02 36.08
CA SER A 28 16.11 -3.22 35.79
C SER A 28 17.13 -2.87 34.70
N PRO A 29 18.43 -3.18 34.86
CA PRO A 29 19.44 -2.86 33.87
C PRO A 29 19.29 -3.78 32.65
N ALA A 30 19.45 -3.18 31.47
CA ALA A 30 19.58 -3.92 30.22
C ALA A 30 20.83 -4.81 30.28
N ARG A 31 20.65 -6.11 30.04
CA ARG A 31 21.75 -7.05 29.92
C ARG A 31 22.22 -7.00 28.46
N GLU A 32 23.31 -6.27 28.21
CA GLU A 32 24.12 -6.46 27.00
C GLU A 32 24.66 -7.89 27.02
N ILE A 33 24.21 -8.69 26.05
CA ILE A 33 24.82 -9.98 25.74
C ILE A 33 25.66 -9.75 24.48
N ASP A 34 26.94 -9.47 24.70
CA ASP A 34 27.97 -9.67 23.69
C ASP A 34 28.07 -11.18 23.43
N THR A 35 27.70 -11.60 22.23
CA THR A 35 28.06 -12.93 21.71
C THR A 35 28.60 -12.79 20.28
N PRO A 36 29.60 -13.58 19.90
CA PRO A 36 30.48 -13.29 18.77
C PRO A 36 29.82 -13.62 17.42
N ASP A 37 30.25 -12.89 16.39
CA ASP A 37 29.86 -12.99 14.98
C ASP A 37 29.80 -14.43 14.43
N VAL A 38 28.57 -14.92 14.28
CA VAL A 38 28.15 -15.83 13.20
C VAL A 38 26.81 -15.28 12.72
N PRO A 39 26.58 -15.03 11.41
CA PRO A 39 25.31 -14.48 10.95
C PRO A 39 24.24 -15.55 11.11
N ALA A 40 23.57 -15.57 12.26
CA ALA A 40 22.35 -16.33 12.46
C ALA A 40 21.38 -15.89 11.34
N ALA A 41 20.86 -16.86 10.59
CA ALA A 41 19.81 -16.59 9.62
C ALA A 41 18.72 -15.80 10.33
N ALA A 42 18.48 -14.56 9.89
CA ALA A 42 17.55 -13.66 10.57
C ALA A 42 16.19 -14.38 10.71
N ALA A 43 15.73 -14.54 11.95
CA ALA A 43 14.52 -15.31 12.27
C ALA A 43 13.34 -14.91 11.37
N THR A 44 12.61 -15.91 10.88
CA THR A 44 11.50 -15.68 9.95
C THR A 44 10.39 -14.87 10.62
N TYR A 45 9.54 -14.19 9.84
CA TYR A 45 8.43 -13.40 10.40
C TYR A 45 7.51 -14.26 11.30
N ALA A 46 7.28 -15.52 10.94
CA ALA A 46 6.46 -16.44 11.72
C ALA A 46 7.11 -16.79 13.07
N GLU A 47 8.43 -17.02 13.09
CA GLU A 47 9.20 -17.24 14.32
C GLU A 47 9.16 -16.00 15.22
N ARG A 48 9.42 -14.81 14.67
CA ARG A 48 9.36 -13.56 15.43
C ARG A 48 7.97 -13.29 16.00
N SER A 49 6.92 -13.56 15.22
CA SER A 49 5.52 -13.45 15.67
C SER A 49 5.23 -14.40 16.83
N THR A 50 5.64 -15.66 16.71
CA THR A 50 5.41 -16.68 17.76
C THR A 50 6.17 -16.34 19.04
N ALA A 51 7.42 -15.92 18.92
CA ALA A 51 8.25 -15.49 20.05
C ALA A 51 7.64 -14.26 20.75
N ALA A 52 7.23 -13.24 20.00
CA ALA A 52 6.61 -12.04 20.56
C ALA A 52 5.30 -12.34 21.30
N VAL A 53 4.47 -13.24 20.76
CA VAL A 53 3.26 -13.70 21.44
C VAL A 53 3.61 -14.40 22.76
N ALA A 54 4.57 -15.33 22.73
CA ALA A 54 4.95 -16.09 23.92
C ALA A 54 5.50 -15.17 25.02
N GLU A 55 6.34 -14.20 24.63
CA GLU A 55 6.91 -13.21 25.53
C GLU A 55 5.82 -12.35 26.19
N VAL A 56 4.91 -11.76 25.41
CA VAL A 56 3.87 -10.89 25.96
C VAL A 56 2.88 -11.66 26.83
N LYS A 57 2.55 -12.92 26.48
CA LYS A 57 1.73 -13.79 27.34
C LYS A 57 2.43 -14.09 28.66
N ALA A 58 3.74 -14.36 28.64
CA ALA A 58 4.52 -14.59 29.86
C ALA A 58 4.56 -13.34 30.74
N GLN A 59 4.77 -12.15 30.15
CA GLN A 59 4.73 -10.87 30.86
C GLN A 59 3.37 -10.64 31.53
N LEU A 60 2.27 -10.88 30.82
CA LEU A 60 0.91 -10.73 31.35
C LEU A 60 0.66 -11.65 32.55
N ARG A 61 1.03 -12.93 32.45
CA ARG A 61 0.87 -13.89 33.56
C ARG A 61 1.72 -13.50 34.76
N ALA A 62 3.00 -13.20 34.56
CA ALA A 62 3.90 -12.78 35.64
C ALA A 62 3.37 -11.54 36.38
N ARG A 63 2.77 -10.58 35.67
CA ARG A 63 2.16 -9.39 36.27
C ARG A 63 0.90 -9.71 37.06
N LEU A 64 0.02 -10.55 36.53
CA LEU A 64 -1.20 -10.97 37.24
C LEU A 64 -0.87 -11.83 38.46
N ASP A 65 0.13 -12.69 38.38
CA ASP A 65 0.55 -13.57 39.48
C ASP A 65 1.26 -12.79 40.61
N ALA A 66 1.88 -11.65 40.29
CA ALA A 66 2.46 -10.75 41.30
C ALA A 66 1.41 -10.03 42.16
N LEU A 67 0.14 -9.98 41.74
CA LEU A 67 -0.95 -9.36 42.50
C LEU A 67 -1.62 -10.40 43.42
N PRO A 68 -1.72 -10.16 44.74
CA PRO A 68 -2.40 -11.08 45.65
C PRO A 68 -3.92 -11.06 45.42
N PHE A 69 -4.60 -12.17 45.70
CA PHE A 69 -6.07 -12.21 45.70
C PHE A 69 -6.63 -11.49 46.93
N ALA A 70 -7.66 -10.66 46.74
CA ALA A 70 -8.37 -10.02 47.84
C ALA A 70 -9.05 -11.05 48.76
N ALA A 71 -9.59 -12.13 48.18
CA ALA A 71 -10.11 -13.29 48.91
C ALA A 71 -9.67 -14.57 48.17
N PRO A 72 -8.60 -15.26 48.60
CA PRO A 72 -8.11 -16.45 47.92
C PRO A 72 -9.10 -17.61 48.04
N SER A 73 -9.51 -18.18 46.90
CA SER A 73 -10.33 -19.39 46.83
C SER A 73 -10.03 -20.20 45.57
N GLU A 74 -10.41 -21.48 45.57
CA GLU A 74 -10.32 -22.32 44.36
C GLU A 74 -11.15 -21.74 43.22
N GLU A 75 -12.32 -21.15 43.54
CA GLU A 75 -13.17 -20.50 42.56
C GLU A 75 -12.50 -19.27 41.93
N GLN A 76 -11.84 -18.42 42.71
CA GLN A 76 -11.08 -17.27 42.18
C GLN A 76 -9.92 -17.72 41.29
N THR A 77 -9.29 -18.85 41.60
CA THR A 77 -8.22 -19.43 40.77
C THR A 77 -8.77 -19.94 39.43
N ALA A 78 -9.91 -20.62 39.44
CA ALA A 78 -10.59 -21.07 38.22
C ALA A 78 -11.05 -19.89 37.34
N LEU A 79 -11.56 -18.83 37.96
CA LEU A 79 -11.97 -17.60 37.28
C LEU A 79 -10.76 -16.87 36.66
N GLN A 80 -9.61 -16.83 37.34
CA GLN A 80 -8.37 -16.30 36.77
C GLN A 80 -7.96 -17.10 35.52
N ALA A 81 -8.03 -18.43 35.55
CA ALA A 81 -7.69 -19.26 34.39
C ALA A 81 -8.60 -18.96 33.18
N SER A 82 -9.91 -18.78 33.42
CA SER A 82 -10.85 -18.36 32.38
C SER A 82 -10.54 -16.97 31.81
N TYR A 83 -10.13 -16.03 32.67
CA TYR A 83 -9.70 -14.70 32.24
C TYR A 83 -8.43 -14.75 31.40
N LEU A 84 -7.43 -15.53 31.84
CA LEU A 84 -6.15 -15.70 31.13
C LEU A 84 -6.34 -16.32 29.74
N GLY A 85 -7.22 -17.31 29.59
CA GLY A 85 -7.55 -17.87 28.27
C GLY A 85 -8.14 -16.83 27.32
N TRP A 86 -9.00 -15.94 27.81
CA TRP A 86 -9.51 -14.81 27.04
C TRP A 86 -8.39 -13.79 26.72
N ALA A 87 -7.56 -13.42 27.70
CA ALA A 87 -6.48 -12.44 27.52
C ALA A 87 -5.41 -12.91 26.53
N ASP A 88 -5.04 -14.20 26.58
CA ASP A 88 -4.09 -14.83 25.66
C ASP A 88 -4.55 -14.73 24.20
N ALA A 89 -5.84 -14.90 23.94
CA ALA A 89 -6.42 -14.72 22.60
C ALA A 89 -6.30 -13.26 22.13
N ARG A 90 -6.50 -12.29 23.02
CA ARG A 90 -6.37 -10.85 22.70
C ARG A 90 -4.93 -10.45 22.41
N VAL A 91 -3.96 -11.03 23.13
CA VAL A 91 -2.52 -10.83 22.85
C VAL A 91 -2.18 -11.35 21.45
N GLN A 92 -2.66 -12.54 21.09
CA GLN A 92 -2.46 -13.10 19.75
C GLN A 92 -3.03 -12.18 18.66
N GLU A 93 -4.28 -11.71 18.84
CA GLU A 93 -4.93 -10.79 17.89
C GLU A 93 -4.17 -9.48 17.74
N ARG A 94 -3.70 -8.88 18.84
CA ARG A 94 -2.94 -7.63 18.83
C ARG A 94 -1.58 -7.80 18.15
N ILE A 95 -0.81 -8.85 18.44
CA ILE A 95 0.45 -9.13 17.73
C ILE A 95 0.20 -9.40 16.23
N THR A 96 -0.87 -10.10 15.89
CA THR A 96 -1.23 -10.35 14.49
C THR A 96 -1.57 -9.05 13.74
N ALA A 97 -2.25 -8.12 14.41
CA ALA A 97 -2.69 -6.86 13.83
C ALA A 97 -1.58 -5.81 13.72
N PHE A 98 -0.76 -5.65 14.77
CA PHE A 98 0.33 -4.68 14.79
C PHE A 98 1.61 -5.22 14.14
N GLY A 99 1.84 -6.53 14.24
CA GLY A 99 3.07 -7.20 13.84
C GLY A 99 4.06 -7.35 15.01
N PRO A 100 4.98 -8.33 14.94
CA PRO A 100 5.97 -8.60 15.99
C PRO A 100 6.90 -7.41 16.26
N ASP A 101 7.24 -6.68 15.20
CA ASP A 101 8.26 -5.62 15.25
C ASP A 101 7.65 -4.23 15.56
N ALA A 102 6.32 -4.15 15.74
CA ALA A 102 5.60 -2.90 15.99
C ALA A 102 5.59 -2.46 17.46
N GLY A 103 6.12 -3.31 18.35
CA GLY A 103 6.35 -2.95 19.76
C GLY A 103 5.11 -2.99 20.65
N TYR A 104 4.11 -3.81 20.32
CA TYR A 104 3.05 -4.12 21.28
C TYR A 104 3.64 -4.89 22.47
N GLN A 105 3.43 -4.35 23.66
CA GLN A 105 3.83 -4.96 24.94
C GLN A 105 2.63 -4.91 25.88
N ALA A 106 2.59 -5.81 26.86
CA ALA A 106 1.57 -5.71 27.90
C ALA A 106 1.94 -4.60 28.89
N VAL A 107 0.96 -3.77 29.28
CA VAL A 107 1.09 -2.73 30.34
C VAL A 107 1.94 -1.51 29.94
N VAL A 108 2.48 -1.48 28.71
CA VAL A 108 3.33 -0.39 28.22
C VAL A 108 2.65 0.31 27.05
N ASP A 109 2.63 1.64 27.11
CA ASP A 109 2.17 2.48 26.01
C ASP A 109 2.93 2.16 24.73
N MET A 110 2.19 1.83 23.67
CA MET A 110 2.79 1.49 22.39
C MET A 110 3.48 2.72 21.79
N LYS A 111 4.67 2.52 21.20
CA LYS A 111 5.37 3.60 20.51
C LYS A 111 4.55 4.04 19.29
N THR A 112 4.53 5.35 19.07
CA THR A 112 3.94 5.91 17.85
C THR A 112 4.76 5.52 16.62
N ALA A 113 4.13 5.55 15.44
CA ALA A 113 4.85 5.31 14.19
C ALA A 113 5.98 6.34 13.96
N GLY A 114 5.77 7.59 14.39
CA GLY A 114 6.80 8.63 14.41
C GLY A 114 7.49 8.82 13.06
N THR A 115 8.83 8.88 13.07
CA THR A 115 9.66 9.11 11.88
C THR A 115 9.59 7.97 10.86
N LYS A 116 9.24 6.74 11.26
CA LYS A 116 9.06 5.60 10.34
C LYS A 116 7.92 5.82 9.35
N ALA A 117 6.99 6.73 9.66
CA ALA A 117 5.88 7.09 8.79
C ALA A 117 6.22 8.15 7.74
N ALA A 118 7.41 8.77 7.77
CA ALA A 118 7.72 9.92 6.90
C ALA A 118 7.60 9.60 5.40
N LEU A 119 8.15 8.46 4.96
CA LEU A 119 8.05 8.04 3.55
C LEU A 119 6.61 7.65 3.14
N PRO A 120 5.87 6.85 3.93
CA PRO A 120 4.43 6.63 3.71
C PRO A 120 3.61 7.91 3.63
N ILE A 121 3.83 8.87 4.53
CA ILE A 121 3.16 10.18 4.53
C ILE A 121 3.46 10.93 3.23
N ALA A 122 4.74 11.00 2.83
CA ALA A 122 5.13 11.66 1.58
C ALA A 122 4.46 11.03 0.35
N TYR A 123 4.37 9.70 0.30
CA TYR A 123 3.68 8.98 -0.77
C TYR A 123 2.17 9.31 -0.82
N GLU A 124 1.49 9.30 0.32
CA GLU A 124 0.07 9.66 0.40
C GLU A 124 -0.16 11.12 0.01
N CYS A 125 0.74 12.04 0.39
CA CYS A 125 0.71 13.44 -0.03
C CYS A 125 0.85 13.58 -1.55
N LEU A 126 1.79 12.85 -2.17
CA LEU A 126 1.96 12.86 -3.63
C LEU A 126 0.71 12.33 -4.35
N ARG A 127 0.13 11.25 -3.84
CA ARG A 127 -1.15 10.71 -4.34
C ARG A 127 -2.26 11.75 -4.26
N SER A 128 -2.40 12.42 -3.12
CA SER A 128 -3.40 13.48 -2.93
C SER A 128 -3.16 14.68 -3.83
N PHE A 129 -1.90 15.05 -4.07
CA PHE A 129 -1.54 16.11 -5.01
C PHE A 129 -2.03 15.76 -6.42
N ILE A 130 -1.69 14.58 -6.93
CA ILE A 130 -2.04 14.13 -8.28
C ILE A 130 -3.56 14.10 -8.47
N THR A 131 -4.30 13.50 -7.51
CA THR A 131 -5.76 13.46 -7.57
C THR A 131 -6.38 14.87 -7.57
N GLY A 132 -5.87 15.77 -6.72
CA GLY A 132 -6.34 17.15 -6.65
C GLY A 132 -6.01 17.97 -7.90
N ALA A 133 -4.79 17.84 -8.41
CA ALA A 133 -4.25 18.58 -9.55
C ALA A 133 -4.89 18.17 -10.88
N MET A 134 -5.28 16.90 -11.04
CA MET A 134 -5.85 16.42 -12.31
C MET A 134 -7.37 16.61 -12.40
N ARG A 135 -8.14 16.39 -11.33
CA ARG A 135 -9.60 16.32 -11.47
C ARG A 135 -10.27 17.69 -11.62
N ASN A 136 -10.19 18.54 -10.60
CA ASN A 136 -10.93 19.81 -10.58
C ASN A 136 -10.32 20.88 -11.52
N PRO A 137 -8.99 21.10 -11.56
CA PRO A 137 -8.38 22.13 -12.40
C PRO A 137 -8.65 21.95 -13.90
N VAL A 138 -8.61 20.71 -14.39
CA VAL A 138 -8.87 20.42 -15.81
C VAL A 138 -10.31 20.75 -16.17
N GLY A 139 -11.28 20.30 -15.36
CA GLY A 139 -12.70 20.64 -15.57
C GLY A 139 -12.96 22.15 -15.54
N LEU A 140 -12.39 22.86 -14.56
CA LEU A 140 -12.54 24.31 -14.41
C LEU A 140 -11.95 25.07 -15.61
N ALA A 141 -10.75 24.71 -16.06
CA ALA A 141 -10.10 25.37 -17.19
C ALA A 141 -10.86 25.11 -18.51
N THR A 142 -11.28 23.88 -18.77
CA THR A 142 -12.05 23.55 -19.98
C THR A 142 -13.43 24.20 -19.98
N GLY A 143 -14.11 24.21 -18.82
CA GLY A 143 -15.39 24.92 -18.65
C GLY A 143 -15.25 26.43 -18.89
N ALA A 144 -14.21 27.06 -18.34
CA ALA A 144 -13.95 28.48 -18.54
C ALA A 144 -13.65 28.82 -20.01
N ALA A 145 -12.83 28.01 -20.69
CA ALA A 145 -12.52 28.19 -22.10
C ALA A 145 -13.77 28.02 -23.00
N TYR A 146 -14.66 27.08 -22.66
CA TYR A 146 -15.95 26.92 -23.34
C TYR A 146 -16.88 28.11 -23.09
N ALA A 147 -16.98 28.56 -21.84
CA ALA A 147 -17.80 29.72 -21.46
C ALA A 147 -17.33 31.03 -22.13
N ALA A 148 -16.03 31.20 -22.37
CA ALA A 148 -15.50 32.36 -23.07
C ALA A 148 -15.86 32.40 -24.57
N ARG A 149 -16.22 31.26 -25.16
CA ARG A 149 -16.53 31.12 -26.60
C ARG A 149 -18.03 31.01 -26.90
N ARG A 150 -18.87 30.85 -25.87
CA ARG A 150 -20.31 30.69 -26.04
C ARG A 150 -21.04 32.04 -26.03
N PRO A 151 -22.21 32.14 -26.68
CA PRO A 151 -23.09 33.30 -26.56
C PRO A 151 -23.47 33.57 -25.09
N ALA A 152 -23.61 34.85 -24.73
CA ALA A 152 -23.87 35.27 -23.34
C ALA A 152 -25.23 34.79 -22.80
N ASP A 153 -26.17 34.49 -23.69
CA ASP A 153 -27.50 33.94 -23.46
C ASP A 153 -27.54 32.40 -23.39
N ALA A 154 -26.42 31.72 -23.66
CA ALA A 154 -26.38 30.26 -23.60
C ALA A 154 -26.52 29.72 -22.16
N GLU A 155 -27.12 28.55 -22.04
CA GLU A 155 -27.43 27.91 -20.76
C GLU A 155 -26.16 27.51 -19.98
N GLU A 156 -26.08 27.83 -18.68
CA GLU A 156 -24.93 27.49 -17.83
C GLU A 156 -24.71 25.97 -17.65
N LEU A 157 -25.76 25.15 -17.85
CA LEU A 157 -25.68 23.69 -17.76
C LEU A 157 -24.75 23.08 -18.83
N SER A 158 -24.66 23.69 -20.02
CA SER A 158 -23.73 23.27 -21.07
C SER A 158 -22.26 23.40 -20.63
N THR A 159 -21.94 24.48 -19.90
CA THR A 159 -20.59 24.73 -19.38
C THR A 159 -20.22 23.70 -18.32
N ALA A 160 -21.15 23.39 -17.43
CA ALA A 160 -20.95 22.38 -16.39
C ALA A 160 -20.87 20.96 -16.95
N MET A 161 -21.60 20.65 -18.03
CA MET A 161 -21.47 19.38 -18.75
C MET A 161 -20.06 19.24 -19.34
N VAL A 162 -19.57 20.25 -20.06
CA VAL A 162 -18.22 20.25 -20.66
C VAL A 162 -17.13 20.17 -19.58
N ALA A 163 -17.27 20.94 -18.49
CA ALA A 163 -16.36 20.89 -17.35
C ALA A 163 -16.35 19.50 -16.68
N GLY A 164 -17.53 18.91 -16.47
CA GLY A 164 -17.70 17.59 -15.88
C GLY A 164 -17.11 16.46 -16.75
N VAL A 165 -17.28 16.54 -18.08
CA VAL A 165 -16.67 15.60 -19.03
C VAL A 165 -15.14 15.69 -18.99
N ALA A 166 -14.58 16.90 -19.02
CA ALA A 166 -13.13 17.11 -18.95
C ALA A 166 -12.54 16.66 -17.61
N ALA A 167 -13.18 16.99 -16.49
CA ALA A 167 -12.83 16.48 -15.16
C ALA A 167 -12.94 14.95 -15.09
N GLY A 168 -13.95 14.37 -15.76
CA GLY A 168 -14.13 12.93 -15.91
C GLY A 168 -12.97 12.25 -16.61
N SER A 169 -12.55 12.76 -17.77
CA SER A 169 -11.37 12.24 -18.49
C SER A 169 -10.11 12.30 -17.63
N ALA A 170 -9.87 13.42 -16.95
CA ALA A 170 -8.70 13.58 -16.09
C ALA A 170 -8.78 12.69 -14.84
N SER A 171 -9.97 12.50 -14.27
CA SER A 171 -10.23 11.54 -13.20
C SER A 171 -9.95 10.11 -13.66
N TYR A 172 -10.38 9.71 -14.86
CA TYR A 172 -10.09 8.39 -15.39
C TYR A 172 -8.58 8.17 -15.52
N THR A 173 -7.84 9.11 -16.11
CA THR A 173 -6.37 8.99 -16.22
C THR A 173 -5.69 8.89 -14.85
N SER A 174 -6.14 9.66 -13.85
CA SER A 174 -5.56 9.61 -12.50
C SER A 174 -5.99 8.37 -11.71
N ASP A 175 -7.29 8.15 -11.51
CA ASP A 175 -7.84 7.09 -10.65
C ASP A 175 -7.70 5.68 -11.26
N THR A 176 -7.68 5.53 -12.58
CA THR A 176 -7.66 4.22 -13.25
C THR A 176 -6.29 3.83 -13.78
N LEU A 177 -5.44 4.80 -14.16
CA LEU A 177 -4.12 4.51 -14.73
C LEU A 177 -2.98 4.88 -13.77
N LEU A 178 -2.87 6.16 -13.41
CA LEU A 178 -1.68 6.67 -12.71
C LEU A 178 -1.60 6.23 -11.24
N ILE A 179 -2.67 6.41 -10.46
CA ILE A 179 -2.67 6.01 -9.04
C ILE A 179 -2.55 4.49 -8.88
N PRO A 180 -3.25 3.64 -9.66
CA PRO A 180 -3.02 2.19 -9.61
C PRO A 180 -1.59 1.79 -10.01
N ALA A 181 -1.00 2.44 -11.01
CA ALA A 181 0.40 2.21 -11.40
C ALA A 181 1.36 2.55 -10.25
N MET A 182 1.18 3.71 -9.61
CA MET A 182 1.93 4.10 -8.41
C MET A 182 1.76 3.09 -7.28
N ASP A 183 0.52 2.69 -6.97
CA ASP A 183 0.22 1.74 -5.90
C ASP A 183 0.88 0.37 -6.16
N ARG A 184 0.97 -0.07 -7.42
CA ARG A 184 1.67 -1.30 -7.80
C ARG A 184 3.18 -1.16 -7.63
N ARG A 185 3.79 -0.07 -8.09
CA ARG A 185 5.25 0.14 -7.93
C ARG A 185 5.64 0.34 -6.46
N ALA A 186 4.81 1.04 -5.68
CA ALA A 186 4.98 1.16 -4.24
C ALA A 186 4.88 -0.20 -3.53
N ARG A 187 3.97 -1.08 -3.96
CA ARG A 187 3.87 -2.46 -3.46
C ARG A 187 5.13 -3.27 -3.78
N VAL A 188 5.64 -3.16 -4.99
CA VAL A 188 6.89 -3.82 -5.42
C VAL A 188 8.08 -3.37 -4.58
N ALA A 189 8.13 -2.08 -4.25
CA ALA A 189 9.13 -1.52 -3.34
C ALA A 189 8.89 -1.88 -1.85
N ASN A 190 7.80 -2.59 -1.53
CA ASN A 190 7.38 -2.91 -0.16
C ASN A 190 7.18 -1.66 0.73
N LEU A 191 6.58 -0.61 0.17
CA LEU A 191 6.26 0.63 0.88
C LEU A 191 5.17 0.37 1.93
N PRO A 192 5.43 0.63 3.23
CA PRO A 192 4.39 0.50 4.25
C PRO A 192 3.30 1.57 4.09
N ARG A 193 2.07 1.24 4.48
CA ARG A 193 0.93 2.19 4.47
C ARG A 193 0.16 2.09 5.76
N PHE A 194 -0.45 3.20 6.18
CA PHE A 194 -1.32 3.18 7.35
C PHE A 194 -2.59 2.35 7.05
N GLN A 195 -2.83 1.35 7.88
CA GLN A 195 -4.02 0.53 7.88
C GLN A 195 -4.73 0.69 9.22
N ALA A 196 -6.02 1.01 9.18
CA ALA A 196 -6.84 1.09 10.38
C ALA A 196 -6.89 -0.30 11.05
N ILE A 197 -6.63 -0.33 12.35
CA ILE A 197 -6.80 -1.54 13.16
C ILE A 197 -8.28 -1.76 13.39
N ASP A 198 -8.74 -3.00 13.29
CA ASP A 198 -10.12 -3.34 13.60
C ASP A 198 -10.46 -2.85 15.03
N PRO A 199 -11.51 -2.03 15.23
CA PRO A 199 -11.95 -1.60 16.55
C PRO A 199 -12.17 -2.75 17.54
N LYS A 200 -12.46 -3.97 17.07
CA LYS A 200 -12.58 -5.18 17.91
C LYS A 200 -11.26 -5.62 18.52
N ILE A 201 -10.12 -5.36 17.86
CA ILE A 201 -8.79 -5.72 18.39
C ILE A 201 -8.34 -4.71 19.45
N LEU A 202 -8.73 -3.45 19.27
CA LEU A 202 -8.51 -2.39 20.23
C LEU A 202 -9.42 -2.58 21.45
N VAL A 203 -10.73 -2.62 21.23
CA VAL A 203 -11.74 -2.82 22.27
C VAL A 203 -12.40 -4.18 22.04
N PRO A 204 -11.90 -5.25 22.68
CA PRO A 204 -12.41 -6.60 22.47
C PRO A 204 -13.78 -6.83 23.07
N ASP A 205 -14.39 -7.96 22.69
CA ASP A 205 -15.62 -8.39 23.34
C ASP A 205 -15.36 -8.61 24.83
N PRO A 206 -16.34 -8.27 25.69
CA PRO A 206 -16.14 -8.29 27.13
C PRO A 206 -15.68 -9.67 27.61
N PRO A 207 -14.80 -9.71 28.62
CA PRO A 207 -14.27 -10.96 29.12
C PRO A 207 -15.39 -11.80 29.77
N PRO A 208 -15.24 -13.15 29.81
CA PRO A 208 -16.19 -14.01 30.50
C PRO A 208 -16.26 -13.74 32.02
N VAL A 209 -15.20 -13.10 32.56
CA VAL A 209 -15.04 -12.73 33.96
C VAL A 209 -14.42 -11.34 34.02
N ILE A 210 -14.92 -10.50 34.91
CA ILE A 210 -14.42 -9.13 35.11
C ILE A 210 -13.28 -9.18 36.12
N LEU A 211 -12.15 -8.55 35.77
CA LEU A 211 -11.02 -8.34 36.67
C LEU A 211 -11.19 -6.98 37.36
N GLU A 212 -11.26 -6.99 38.68
CA GLU A 212 -11.24 -5.81 39.53
C GLU A 212 -9.96 -5.79 40.36
N ILE A 213 -9.23 -4.67 40.30
CA ILE A 213 -8.10 -4.42 41.20
C ILE A 213 -8.61 -3.52 42.32
N THR A 214 -8.62 -4.06 43.54
CA THR A 214 -8.97 -3.33 44.76
C THR A 214 -7.71 -3.09 45.60
N ALA A 215 -7.82 -2.27 46.65
CA ALA A 215 -6.73 -2.08 47.61
C ALA A 215 -6.34 -3.38 48.34
N GLU A 216 -7.27 -4.34 48.42
CA GLU A 216 -7.06 -5.64 49.06
C GLU A 216 -6.42 -6.68 48.11
N GLY A 217 -6.37 -6.39 46.81
CA GLY A 217 -5.81 -7.28 45.80
C GLY A 217 -6.71 -7.44 44.56
N LYS A 218 -6.38 -8.41 43.72
CA LYS A 218 -7.18 -8.77 42.53
C LYS A 218 -8.40 -9.59 42.94
N ARG A 219 -9.53 -9.33 42.27
CA ARG A 219 -10.78 -10.09 42.40
C ARG A 219 -11.37 -10.32 41.01
N PHE A 220 -11.92 -11.51 40.81
CA PHE A 220 -12.61 -11.90 39.60
C PHE A 220 -14.10 -12.12 39.87
N THR A 221 -14.97 -11.45 39.11
CA THR A 221 -16.43 -11.52 39.27
C THR A 221 -17.11 -11.86 37.95
N ARG A 222 -18.19 -12.64 37.97
CA ARG A 222 -18.96 -12.90 36.75
C ARG A 222 -19.82 -11.68 36.42
N PRO A 223 -20.03 -11.35 35.13
CA PRO A 223 -20.93 -10.26 34.75
C PRO A 223 -22.33 -10.45 35.35
N GLY A 224 -22.85 -9.41 36.02
CA GLY A 224 -24.14 -9.42 36.72
C GLY A 224 -24.11 -9.97 38.15
N GLU A 225 -22.95 -10.34 38.68
CA GLU A 225 -22.78 -10.81 40.06
C GLU A 225 -22.35 -9.66 40.99
N ASN A 226 -22.90 -9.55 42.20
CA ASN A 226 -22.45 -8.63 43.26
C ASN A 226 -22.26 -7.16 42.79
N ASN A 227 -23.28 -6.57 42.17
CA ASN A 227 -23.30 -5.23 41.56
C ASN A 227 -22.37 -5.03 40.35
N ALA A 228 -21.70 -6.08 39.87
CA ALA A 228 -20.93 -6.00 38.64
C ALA A 228 -21.86 -5.79 37.43
N PRO A 229 -21.41 -5.00 36.43
CA PRO A 229 -22.21 -4.70 35.26
C PRO A 229 -22.65 -5.98 34.53
N THR A 230 -23.86 -5.96 33.99
CA THR A 230 -24.39 -7.11 33.25
C THR A 230 -23.63 -7.30 31.93
N LEU A 231 -23.65 -8.51 31.38
CA LEU A 231 -23.06 -8.78 30.06
C LEU A 231 -23.64 -7.85 28.97
N ALA A 232 -24.93 -7.53 29.07
CA ALA A 232 -25.61 -6.64 28.13
C ALA A 232 -25.09 -5.20 28.22
N GLU A 233 -24.90 -4.67 29.42
CA GLU A 233 -24.29 -3.35 29.66
C GLU A 233 -22.86 -3.29 29.13
N LEU A 234 -22.05 -4.31 29.42
CA LEU A 234 -20.67 -4.37 28.93
C LEU A 234 -20.62 -4.42 27.40
N LYS A 235 -21.54 -5.15 26.76
CA LYS A 235 -21.66 -5.16 25.28
C LYS A 235 -22.07 -3.80 24.72
N ALA A 236 -23.01 -3.10 25.36
CA ALA A 236 -23.42 -1.76 24.95
C ALA A 236 -22.26 -0.75 25.06
N GLN A 237 -21.55 -0.73 26.20
CA GLN A 237 -20.37 0.13 26.37
C GLN A 237 -19.26 -0.19 25.36
N THR A 238 -19.04 -1.47 25.07
CA THR A 238 -18.08 -1.93 24.05
C THR A 238 -18.49 -1.42 22.67
N TYR A 239 -19.77 -1.50 22.33
CA TYR A 239 -20.31 -1.03 21.07
C TYR A 239 -20.11 0.49 20.90
N ASP A 240 -20.46 1.29 21.91
CA ASP A 240 -20.30 2.75 21.86
C ASP A 240 -18.84 3.17 21.74
N ARG A 241 -17.94 2.50 22.48
CA ARG A 241 -16.49 2.72 22.36
C ARG A 241 -15.99 2.40 20.96
N ARG A 242 -16.41 1.27 20.37
CA ARG A 242 -16.04 0.89 19.00
C ARG A 242 -16.57 1.90 17.98
N LEU A 243 -17.79 2.40 18.15
CA LEU A 243 -18.37 3.41 17.27
C LEU A 243 -17.54 4.70 17.29
N GLY A 244 -17.14 5.18 18.47
CA GLY A 244 -16.27 6.35 18.60
C GLY A 244 -14.89 6.15 17.95
N ILE A 245 -14.32 4.95 18.05
CA ILE A 245 -13.08 4.58 17.36
C ILE A 245 -13.25 4.61 15.85
N THR A 246 -14.32 3.99 15.33
CA THR A 246 -14.62 3.98 13.90
C THR A 246 -14.81 5.39 13.35
N GLN A 247 -15.50 6.26 14.10
CA GLN A 247 -15.64 7.67 13.72
C GLN A 247 -14.29 8.39 13.68
N ARG A 248 -13.44 8.20 14.69
CA ARG A 248 -12.10 8.81 14.73
C ARG A 248 -11.20 8.29 13.61
N GLN A 249 -11.23 6.98 13.34
CA GLN A 249 -10.51 6.38 12.22
C GLN A 249 -11.02 6.92 10.88
N SER A 250 -12.35 7.05 10.71
CA SER A 250 -12.97 7.64 9.52
C SER A 250 -12.51 9.08 9.29
N THR A 251 -12.44 9.90 10.34
CA THR A 251 -11.87 11.25 10.27
C THR A 251 -10.42 11.22 9.83
N LEU A 252 -9.56 10.40 10.43
CA LEU A 252 -8.15 10.33 10.03
C LEU A 252 -7.94 9.71 8.64
N ASP A 253 -8.88 8.90 8.15
CA ASP A 253 -8.86 8.30 6.81
C ASP A 253 -9.43 9.20 5.71
N ASP A 254 -9.76 10.46 6.02
CA ASP A 254 -10.38 11.41 5.08
C ASP A 254 -11.77 10.96 4.58
N LYS A 255 -12.50 10.21 5.42
CA LYS A 255 -13.84 9.67 5.12
C LYS A 255 -14.97 10.39 5.87
N SER A 256 -14.65 11.22 6.88
CA SER A 256 -15.67 11.92 7.66
C SER A 256 -16.05 13.27 7.04
N LEU A 257 -17.27 13.74 7.34
CA LEU A 257 -17.75 15.06 6.93
C LEU A 257 -16.87 16.19 7.51
N ASP A 258 -16.40 16.05 8.74
CA ASP A 258 -15.56 17.05 9.40
C ASP A 258 -14.25 17.27 8.64
N THR A 259 -13.64 16.21 8.12
CA THR A 259 -12.45 16.33 7.25
C THR A 259 -12.76 16.96 5.90
N LEU A 260 -13.94 16.67 5.33
CA LEU A 260 -14.36 17.28 4.06
C LEU A 260 -14.56 18.80 4.19
N LEU A 261 -14.87 19.31 5.38
CA LEU A 261 -14.98 20.75 5.66
C LEU A 261 -13.62 21.45 5.82
N LEU A 262 -12.54 20.72 6.14
CA LEU A 262 -11.20 21.29 6.26
C LEU A 262 -10.63 21.73 4.90
N LYS A 263 -10.86 20.93 3.87
CA LYS A 263 -10.30 21.14 2.52
C LYS A 263 -10.73 22.48 1.88
N PRO A 264 -11.99 22.92 1.93
CA PRO A 264 -12.40 24.24 1.46
C PRO A 264 -11.71 25.40 2.18
N VAL A 265 -11.47 25.29 3.49
CA VAL A 265 -10.77 26.33 4.26
C VAL A 265 -9.34 26.47 3.76
N ILE A 266 -8.63 25.34 3.58
CA ILE A 266 -7.28 25.31 3.03
C ILE A 266 -7.28 25.86 1.59
N ASN A 267 -8.20 25.39 0.74
CA ASN A 267 -8.36 25.86 -0.64
C ASN A 267 -8.66 27.36 -0.71
N ALA A 268 -9.47 27.90 0.20
CA ALA A 268 -9.77 29.32 0.26
C ALA A 268 -8.50 30.13 0.59
N GLY A 269 -7.66 29.66 1.51
CA GLY A 269 -6.36 30.25 1.81
C GLY A 269 -5.42 30.29 0.59
N PHE A 270 -5.24 29.15 -0.09
CA PHE A 270 -4.42 29.08 -1.30
C PHE A 270 -4.98 29.94 -2.45
N ASN A 271 -6.30 29.97 -2.62
CA ASN A 271 -6.95 30.81 -3.63
C ASN A 271 -6.87 32.31 -3.30
N ALA A 272 -6.92 32.68 -2.02
CA ALA A 272 -6.69 34.06 -1.59
C ALA A 272 -5.25 34.50 -1.91
N ALA A 273 -4.25 33.68 -1.58
CA ALA A 273 -2.85 33.93 -1.91
C ALA A 273 -2.61 34.03 -3.43
N ARG A 274 -3.29 33.19 -4.24
CA ARG A 274 -3.26 33.26 -5.71
C ARG A 274 -3.81 34.60 -6.23
N ARG A 275 -4.86 35.14 -5.60
CA ARG A 275 -5.52 36.40 -6.01
C ARG A 275 -4.75 37.65 -5.59
N THR A 276 -3.94 37.57 -4.53
CA THR A 276 -3.11 38.69 -4.08
C THR A 276 -1.76 38.76 -4.80
N GLY A 277 -1.30 37.65 -5.39
CA GLY A 277 0.07 37.52 -5.92
C GLY A 277 0.26 37.76 -7.43
N GLY A 278 -0.79 38.01 -8.22
CA GLY A 278 -0.62 38.21 -9.67
C GLY A 278 -1.81 38.86 -10.37
N ASN A 279 -1.52 39.61 -11.44
CA ASN A 279 -2.54 40.18 -12.32
C ASN A 279 -3.28 39.05 -13.06
N PRO A 280 -4.58 38.83 -12.80
CA PRO A 280 -5.34 37.72 -13.40
C PRO A 280 -5.46 37.84 -14.93
N ASP A 281 -5.33 39.06 -15.47
CA ASP A 281 -5.44 39.38 -16.90
C ASP A 281 -4.16 39.09 -17.71
N LEU A 282 -3.05 38.67 -17.07
CA LEU A 282 -1.76 38.42 -17.72
C LEU A 282 -1.37 36.92 -17.80
N LEU A 283 -2.23 36.01 -17.34
CA LEU A 283 -1.92 34.58 -17.32
C LEU A 283 -2.58 33.85 -18.50
N THR A 284 -1.77 33.15 -19.29
CA THR A 284 -2.29 32.25 -20.33
C THR A 284 -3.22 31.19 -19.74
N PRO A 285 -4.18 30.63 -20.50
CA PRO A 285 -5.03 29.54 -20.03
C PRO A 285 -4.25 28.35 -19.43
N ALA A 286 -3.06 28.05 -19.99
CA ALA A 286 -2.15 27.04 -19.45
C ALA A 286 -1.57 27.45 -18.09
N GLY A 287 -1.18 28.71 -17.90
CA GLY A 287 -0.72 29.25 -16.62
C GLY A 287 -1.82 29.23 -15.56
N GLN A 288 -3.06 29.55 -15.93
CA GLN A 288 -4.20 29.47 -15.02
C GLN A 288 -4.52 28.02 -14.59
N LEU A 289 -4.42 27.06 -15.52
CA LEU A 289 -4.55 25.63 -15.22
C LEU A 289 -3.43 25.17 -14.28
N ALA A 290 -2.17 25.51 -14.55
CA ALA A 290 -1.03 25.12 -13.73
C ALA A 290 -1.13 25.68 -12.30
N LEU A 291 -1.48 26.96 -12.13
CA LEU A 291 -1.67 27.57 -10.82
C LEU A 291 -2.87 26.96 -10.07
N SER A 292 -3.95 26.64 -10.77
CA SER A 292 -5.11 25.96 -10.16
C SER A 292 -4.76 24.54 -9.73
N ALA A 293 -3.95 23.84 -10.53
CA ALA A 293 -3.43 22.52 -10.19
C ALA A 293 -2.51 22.56 -8.97
N LEU A 294 -1.62 23.56 -8.88
CA LEU A 294 -0.77 23.76 -7.70
C LEU A 294 -1.58 24.13 -6.46
N ALA A 295 -2.59 25.00 -6.58
CA ALA A 295 -3.43 25.40 -5.45
C ALA A 295 -4.27 24.22 -4.92
N ILE A 296 -4.99 23.52 -5.79
CA ILE A 296 -5.87 22.40 -5.39
C ILE A 296 -5.06 21.18 -5.00
N GLY A 297 -3.99 20.86 -5.75
CA GLY A 297 -3.07 19.78 -5.41
C GLY A 297 -2.31 20.06 -4.11
N GLY A 298 -1.83 21.30 -3.92
CA GLY A 298 -1.13 21.73 -2.71
C GLY A 298 -2.02 21.70 -1.47
N ALA A 299 -3.28 22.13 -1.58
CA ALA A 299 -4.26 21.96 -0.50
C ALA A 299 -4.48 20.47 -0.16
N GLY A 300 -4.50 19.60 -1.17
CA GLY A 300 -4.51 18.15 -0.98
C GLY A 300 -3.30 17.64 -0.20
N ILE A 301 -2.09 18.11 -0.50
CA ILE A 301 -0.87 17.79 0.27
C ILE A 301 -1.04 18.21 1.73
N VAL A 302 -1.46 19.45 2.00
CA VAL A 302 -1.57 19.95 3.37
C VAL A 302 -2.59 19.15 4.18
N GLN A 303 -3.77 18.89 3.61
CA GLN A 303 -4.79 18.06 4.25
C GLN A 303 -4.26 16.65 4.52
N LYS A 304 -3.66 16.00 3.52
CA LYS A 304 -3.19 14.62 3.67
C LYS A 304 -2.01 14.52 4.63
N ALA A 305 -1.09 15.48 4.60
CA ALA A 305 0.01 15.58 5.56
C ALA A 305 -0.53 15.73 6.98
N LEU A 306 -1.52 16.59 7.21
CA LEU A 306 -2.13 16.77 8.53
C LEU A 306 -2.75 15.46 9.04
N LEU A 307 -3.53 14.78 8.18
CA LEU A 307 -4.22 13.55 8.56
C LEU A 307 -3.25 12.38 8.80
N GLU A 308 -2.32 12.13 7.89
CA GLU A 308 -1.36 11.02 8.01
C GLU A 308 -0.33 11.28 9.12
N THR A 309 0.08 12.54 9.35
CA THR A 309 0.87 12.89 10.54
C THR A 309 0.03 12.71 11.81
N GLY A 310 -1.26 13.06 11.77
CA GLY A 310 -2.21 12.78 12.85
C GLY A 310 -2.29 11.30 13.22
N LYS A 311 -2.25 10.39 12.24
CA LYS A 311 -2.16 8.94 12.48
C LYS A 311 -0.84 8.54 13.15
N ALA A 312 0.24 9.26 12.87
CA ALA A 312 1.57 9.01 13.42
C ALA A 312 1.82 9.61 14.82
N MET A 313 0.92 10.45 15.35
CA MET A 313 1.08 11.14 16.64
C MET A 313 0.31 10.48 17.79
N ALA A 314 0.83 10.58 19.01
CA ALA A 314 0.21 9.98 20.20
C ALA A 314 -1.16 10.57 20.55
N ARG A 315 -1.35 11.89 20.40
CA ARG A 315 -2.60 12.54 20.83
C ARG A 315 -3.81 12.20 19.97
N THR A 316 -3.58 11.97 18.68
CA THR A 316 -4.62 11.80 17.65
C THR A 316 -4.68 10.38 17.12
N GLY A 317 -3.53 9.73 16.95
CA GLY A 317 -3.38 8.39 16.38
C GLY A 317 -3.38 7.27 17.42
N GLN A 318 -3.49 7.58 18.72
CA GLN A 318 -3.60 6.56 19.78
C GLN A 318 -4.89 6.69 20.60
N LEU A 319 -5.25 5.59 21.23
CA LEU A 319 -6.37 5.49 22.16
C LEU A 319 -5.93 4.76 23.44
N ARG A 320 -6.47 5.18 24.58
CA ARG A 320 -6.38 4.42 25.82
C ARG A 320 -7.31 3.21 25.78
N VAL A 321 -6.75 2.05 26.07
CA VAL A 321 -7.40 0.74 25.98
C VAL A 321 -7.02 -0.05 27.24
N PRO A 322 -7.87 -0.95 27.76
CA PRO A 322 -7.49 -1.84 28.84
C PRO A 322 -6.21 -2.63 28.52
N ASP A 323 -5.27 -2.62 29.46
CA ASP A 323 -3.96 -3.28 29.36
C ASP A 323 -4.01 -4.80 29.63
N LEU A 324 -5.22 -5.34 29.86
CA LEU A 324 -5.52 -6.74 30.19
C LEU A 324 -5.03 -7.19 31.58
N VAL A 325 -4.55 -6.26 32.41
CA VAL A 325 -4.21 -6.53 33.82
C VAL A 325 -4.93 -5.59 34.78
N GLY A 326 -5.93 -4.83 34.32
CA GLY A 326 -6.77 -3.97 35.15
C GLY A 326 -6.40 -2.48 35.10
N GLY A 327 -5.42 -2.10 34.28
CA GLY A 327 -5.06 -0.72 33.97
C GLY A 327 -5.42 -0.31 32.53
N GLU A 328 -4.86 0.83 32.10
CA GLU A 328 -5.00 1.35 30.74
C GLU A 328 -3.62 1.49 30.08
N GLN A 329 -3.55 1.23 28.79
CA GLN A 329 -2.39 1.47 27.94
C GLN A 329 -2.81 2.15 26.64
N ARG A 330 -1.91 2.91 26.01
CA ARG A 330 -2.14 3.54 24.72
C ARG A 330 -1.76 2.61 23.57
N LEU A 331 -2.70 2.39 22.66
CA LEU A 331 -2.49 1.63 21.43
C LEU A 331 -2.70 2.51 20.20
N ASN A 332 -1.95 2.26 19.12
CA ASN A 332 -2.14 2.98 17.86
C ASN A 332 -3.47 2.55 17.19
N LEU A 333 -4.20 3.52 16.64
CA LEU A 333 -5.41 3.31 15.84
C LEU A 333 -5.09 2.76 14.45
N PHE A 334 -3.85 2.97 13.99
CA PHE A 334 -3.36 2.55 12.68
C PHE A 334 -2.03 1.81 12.85
N ALA A 335 -1.85 0.74 12.09
CA ALA A 335 -0.55 0.09 11.91
C ALA A 335 0.05 0.49 10.57
N LEU A 336 1.39 0.51 10.51
CA LEU A 336 2.12 0.55 9.24
C LEU A 336 2.14 -0.87 8.67
N ALA A 337 1.17 -1.17 7.83
CA ALA A 337 1.06 -2.47 7.18
C ALA A 337 2.04 -2.56 6.01
N LEU A 338 2.85 -3.62 5.99
CA LEU A 338 3.72 -3.95 4.87
C LEU A 338 2.95 -4.84 3.89
N PRO A 339 3.07 -4.58 2.57
CA PRO A 339 2.54 -5.48 1.56
C PRO A 339 3.15 -6.89 1.60
N ASP A 340 4.45 -6.99 1.84
CA ASP A 340 5.18 -8.23 2.04
C ASP A 340 5.89 -8.22 3.39
N LYS A 341 5.39 -9.05 4.31
CA LYS A 341 5.88 -9.18 5.69
C LYS A 341 7.23 -9.88 5.79
N THR A 342 7.68 -10.55 4.73
CA THR A 342 8.97 -11.26 4.69
C THR A 342 10.13 -10.33 4.30
N ARG A 343 9.82 -9.14 3.77
CA ARG A 343 10.80 -8.18 3.26
C ARG A 343 10.92 -6.98 4.17
N ARG A 344 12.10 -6.34 4.15
CA ARG A 344 12.30 -5.05 4.83
C ARG A 344 11.34 -3.99 4.26
N PRO A 345 10.79 -3.08 5.08
CA PRO A 345 10.00 -1.96 4.59
C PRO A 345 10.88 -1.02 3.75
N ALA A 346 10.29 -0.37 2.74
CA ALA A 346 10.97 0.65 1.96
C ALA A 346 11.44 1.81 2.85
N GLN A 347 12.66 2.31 2.60
CA GLN A 347 13.25 3.45 3.32
C GLN A 347 13.62 4.59 2.38
N TRP A 348 13.86 5.77 2.95
CA TRP A 348 14.36 6.93 2.20
C TRP A 348 15.71 6.67 1.53
N SER A 349 16.55 5.80 2.09
CA SER A 349 17.81 5.36 1.45
C SER A 349 17.56 4.60 0.15
N ASP A 350 16.48 3.81 0.06
CA ASP A 350 16.06 3.17 -1.19
C ASP A 350 15.53 4.22 -2.19
N ALA A 351 15.01 5.35 -1.70
CA ALA A 351 14.49 6.45 -2.50
C ALA A 351 15.55 7.23 -3.30
N VAL A 352 16.85 7.01 -3.08
CA VAL A 352 17.91 7.58 -3.95
C VAL A 352 17.85 6.98 -5.37
N HIS A 353 17.33 5.76 -5.51
CA HIS A 353 17.11 5.12 -6.81
C HIS A 353 15.73 5.43 -7.42
N PHE A 354 14.84 6.10 -6.69
CA PHE A 354 13.47 6.43 -7.12
C PHE A 354 13.38 7.54 -8.21
N PRO A 355 14.13 8.65 -8.22
CA PRO A 355 13.71 9.84 -8.97
C PRO A 355 14.37 9.97 -10.36
N PRO A 356 14.72 8.86 -11.02
CA PRO A 356 14.15 8.70 -12.37
C PRO A 356 13.47 7.36 -12.60
N ARG A 357 13.92 6.27 -11.95
CA ARG A 357 13.41 4.92 -12.24
C ARG A 357 11.97 4.72 -11.78
N TYR A 358 11.60 5.18 -10.58
CA TYR A 358 10.23 5.01 -10.07
C TYR A 358 9.19 5.75 -10.90
N LEU A 359 9.51 6.97 -11.38
CA LEU A 359 8.62 7.73 -12.26
C LEU A 359 8.50 7.06 -13.64
N LEU A 360 9.62 6.61 -14.21
CA LEU A 360 9.62 5.86 -15.46
C LEU A 360 8.86 4.54 -15.34
N ASP A 361 9.06 3.79 -14.26
CA ASP A 361 8.41 2.50 -14.03
C ASP A 361 6.92 2.68 -13.75
N THR A 362 6.54 3.75 -13.04
CA THR A 362 5.14 4.16 -12.89
C THR A 362 4.54 4.52 -14.25
N GLY A 363 5.26 5.24 -15.10
CA GLY A 363 4.83 5.57 -16.46
C GLY A 363 4.64 4.34 -17.35
N LYS A 364 5.60 3.41 -17.34
CA LYS A 364 5.50 2.12 -18.03
C LYS A 364 4.32 1.30 -17.53
N GLU A 365 4.11 1.25 -16.21
CA GLU A 365 3.01 0.52 -15.59
C GLU A 365 1.64 1.15 -15.94
N ALA A 366 1.55 2.49 -15.96
CA ALA A 366 0.35 3.21 -16.37
C ALA A 366 0.02 2.98 -17.86
N LEU A 367 1.05 2.96 -18.73
CA LEU A 367 0.88 2.64 -20.14
C LEU A 367 0.42 1.18 -20.34
N ALA A 368 1.00 0.25 -19.57
CA ALA A 368 0.57 -1.16 -19.60
C ALA A 368 -0.89 -1.32 -19.18
N LEU A 369 -1.33 -0.58 -18.14
CA LEU A 369 -2.74 -0.54 -17.75
C LEU A 369 -3.63 0.06 -18.85
N ALA A 370 -3.20 1.15 -19.47
CA ALA A 370 -3.93 1.80 -20.55
C ALA A 370 -4.13 0.85 -21.75
N ARG A 371 -3.08 0.08 -22.10
CA ARG A 371 -3.13 -0.91 -23.19
C ARG A 371 -4.19 -1.99 -22.94
N GLN A 372 -4.44 -2.38 -21.69
CA GLN A 372 -5.50 -3.33 -21.36
C GLN A 372 -6.89 -2.86 -21.79
N GLY A 373 -7.11 -1.54 -21.88
CA GLY A 373 -8.36 -0.99 -22.37
C GLY A 373 -8.61 -1.25 -23.86
N PHE A 374 -7.57 -1.62 -24.61
CA PHE A 374 -7.61 -1.77 -26.07
C PHE A 374 -7.26 -3.18 -26.57
N ASN A 375 -6.98 -4.13 -25.67
CA ASN A 375 -6.57 -5.49 -26.04
C ASN A 375 -7.69 -6.35 -26.66
N SER A 376 -8.96 -5.96 -26.52
CA SER A 376 -10.10 -6.65 -27.16
C SER A 376 -11.33 -5.75 -27.31
N ALA A 377 -12.28 -6.13 -28.15
CA ALA A 377 -13.54 -5.39 -28.32
C ALA A 377 -14.33 -5.27 -27.00
N ASN A 378 -14.39 -6.34 -26.20
CA ASN A 378 -15.02 -6.30 -24.87
C ASN A 378 -14.23 -5.38 -23.92
N ALA A 379 -12.90 -5.38 -24.01
CA ALA A 379 -12.08 -4.48 -23.21
C ALA A 379 -12.32 -3.01 -23.54
N VAL A 380 -12.43 -2.67 -24.82
CA VAL A 380 -12.78 -1.33 -25.30
C VAL A 380 -14.17 -0.94 -24.81
N ALA A 381 -15.17 -1.80 -24.96
CA ALA A 381 -16.54 -1.53 -24.51
C ALA A 381 -16.61 -1.27 -22.99
N THR A 382 -15.92 -2.10 -22.18
CA THR A 382 -15.85 -1.89 -20.72
C THR A 382 -15.12 -0.61 -20.35
N THR A 383 -14.03 -0.27 -21.05
CA THR A 383 -13.25 0.95 -20.81
C THR A 383 -14.04 2.20 -21.20
N ALA A 384 -14.70 2.17 -22.35
CA ALA A 384 -15.58 3.24 -22.79
C ALA A 384 -16.75 3.42 -21.82
N ARG A 385 -17.41 2.33 -21.40
CA ARG A 385 -18.47 2.37 -20.39
C ARG A 385 -17.95 2.96 -19.08
N ASP A 386 -16.78 2.53 -18.61
CA ASP A 386 -16.19 3.03 -17.38
C ASP A 386 -15.86 4.53 -17.46
N LEU A 387 -15.18 4.96 -18.52
CA LEU A 387 -14.91 6.38 -18.78
C LEU A 387 -16.21 7.20 -18.83
N LEU A 388 -17.19 6.79 -19.63
CA LEU A 388 -18.43 7.54 -19.86
C LEU A 388 -19.35 7.53 -18.64
N THR A 389 -19.65 6.36 -18.08
CA THR A 389 -20.66 6.20 -17.02
C THR A 389 -20.09 6.45 -15.64
N ARG A 390 -18.87 6.01 -15.37
CA ARG A 390 -18.30 6.11 -14.02
C ARG A 390 -17.56 7.40 -13.82
N HIS A 391 -16.75 7.85 -14.77
CA HIS A 391 -15.94 9.04 -14.59
C HIS A 391 -16.61 10.31 -15.11
N MET A 392 -17.01 10.35 -16.38
CA MET A 392 -17.63 11.55 -16.97
C MET A 392 -19.00 11.84 -16.35
N LEU A 393 -19.95 10.89 -16.42
CA LEU A 393 -21.29 11.09 -15.87
C LEU A 393 -21.27 11.40 -14.37
N SER A 394 -20.45 10.70 -13.57
CA SER A 394 -20.35 11.00 -12.13
C SER A 394 -19.77 12.39 -11.86
N ASN A 395 -18.79 12.86 -12.65
CA ASN A 395 -18.28 14.23 -12.50
C ASN A 395 -19.29 15.27 -12.97
N VAL A 396 -20.09 14.99 -14.01
CA VAL A 396 -21.22 15.84 -14.42
C VAL A 396 -22.26 15.92 -13.30
N MET A 397 -22.67 14.79 -12.71
CA MET A 397 -23.62 14.75 -11.59
C MET A 397 -23.08 15.47 -10.35
N ALA A 398 -21.81 15.27 -10.01
CA ALA A 398 -21.16 15.98 -8.90
C ALA A 398 -21.07 17.48 -9.16
N SER A 399 -20.78 17.90 -10.40
CA SER A 399 -20.77 19.30 -10.82
C SER A 399 -22.17 19.91 -10.72
N PHE A 400 -23.21 19.21 -11.18
CA PHE A 400 -24.60 19.68 -11.09
C PHE A 400 -25.08 19.79 -9.65
N GLY A 401 -24.88 18.74 -8.85
CA GLY A 401 -25.27 18.73 -7.44
C GLY A 401 -24.54 19.81 -6.63
N SER A 402 -23.23 19.99 -6.86
CA SER A 402 -22.44 21.01 -6.18
C SER A 402 -22.85 22.42 -6.60
N MET A 403 -23.11 22.67 -7.89
CA MET A 403 -23.63 23.96 -8.35
C MET A 403 -24.96 24.31 -7.71
N GLY A 404 -25.90 23.35 -7.67
CA GLY A 404 -27.21 23.53 -7.03
C GLY A 404 -27.06 23.90 -5.55
N ALA A 405 -26.30 23.10 -4.79
CA ALA A 405 -26.04 23.37 -3.37
C ALA A 405 -25.36 24.74 -3.17
N GLY A 406 -24.37 25.07 -4.00
CA GLY A 406 -23.68 26.36 -3.96
C GLY A 406 -24.62 27.55 -4.13
N ARG A 407 -25.55 27.48 -5.09
CA ARG A 407 -26.53 28.56 -5.34
C ARG A 407 -27.54 28.71 -4.20
N ILE A 408 -28.01 27.61 -3.62
CA ILE A 408 -28.98 27.63 -2.52
C ILE A 408 -28.34 28.20 -1.24
N ILE A 409 -27.16 27.72 -0.88
CA ILE A 409 -26.47 28.13 0.37
C ILE A 409 -25.99 29.58 0.30
N THR A 410 -25.62 30.08 -0.88
CA THR A 410 -25.13 31.46 -1.03
C THR A 410 -26.20 32.49 -1.36
N ALA A 411 -27.42 32.08 -1.67
CA ALA A 411 -28.52 33.00 -1.97
C ALA A 411 -28.77 34.04 -0.87
N PRO A 412 -28.72 33.72 0.44
CA PRO A 412 -28.87 34.73 1.49
C PRO A 412 -27.79 35.83 1.43
N LEU A 413 -26.57 35.48 1.04
CA LEU A 413 -25.46 36.44 0.90
C LEU A 413 -25.60 37.34 -0.35
N ARG A 414 -26.54 37.02 -1.25
CA ARG A 414 -26.89 37.79 -2.45
C ARG A 414 -28.29 38.38 -2.38
N GLY A 415 -28.85 38.58 -1.18
CA GLY A 415 -30.19 39.14 -0.99
C GLY A 415 -31.31 38.26 -1.55
N GLY A 416 -31.12 36.93 -1.54
CA GLY A 416 -32.09 35.95 -2.06
C GLY A 416 -31.85 35.50 -3.50
N SER A 417 -30.91 36.12 -4.23
CA SER A 417 -30.59 35.71 -5.59
C SER A 417 -29.79 34.40 -5.65
N HIS A 418 -30.27 33.45 -6.45
CA HIS A 418 -29.57 32.18 -6.73
C HIS A 418 -28.48 32.29 -7.80
N ILE A 419 -28.31 33.46 -8.42
CA ILE A 419 -27.30 33.74 -9.45
C ILE A 419 -26.42 34.91 -9.03
N ARG A 420 -25.24 35.04 -9.67
CA ARG A 420 -24.36 36.19 -9.45
C ARG A 420 -25.07 37.49 -9.81
N VAL A 421 -24.87 38.51 -9.00
CA VAL A 421 -25.41 39.85 -9.26
C VAL A 421 -24.49 40.58 -10.25
N ALA A 422 -25.05 41.41 -11.12
CA ALA A 422 -24.26 42.18 -12.08
C ALA A 422 -23.21 43.05 -11.36
N GLY A 423 -21.95 42.99 -11.81
CA GLY A 423 -20.83 43.72 -11.19
C GLY A 423 -20.26 43.09 -9.91
N GLU A 424 -20.71 41.90 -9.51
CA GLU A 424 -20.18 41.21 -8.33
C GLU A 424 -18.69 40.86 -8.51
N ALA A 425 -17.85 41.44 -7.64
CA ALA A 425 -16.41 41.22 -7.69
C ALA A 425 -16.04 39.74 -7.47
N ALA A 426 -15.01 39.26 -8.18
CA ALA A 426 -14.57 37.85 -8.10
C ALA A 426 -14.06 37.43 -6.70
N ASN A 427 -13.80 38.39 -5.81
CA ASN A 427 -13.40 38.21 -4.42
C ASN A 427 -14.52 38.51 -3.41
N SER A 428 -15.78 38.70 -3.83
CA SER A 428 -16.89 38.90 -2.91
C SER A 428 -17.04 37.72 -1.95
N THR A 429 -17.53 37.97 -0.73
CA THR A 429 -17.79 36.93 0.27
C THR A 429 -18.73 35.86 -0.29
N ALA A 430 -19.78 36.26 -1.04
CA ALA A 430 -20.71 35.33 -1.65
C ALA A 430 -20.05 34.43 -2.72
N VAL A 431 -19.14 34.95 -3.55
CA VAL A 431 -18.38 34.15 -4.53
C VAL A 431 -17.42 33.17 -3.84
N VAL A 432 -16.71 33.63 -2.79
CA VAL A 432 -15.79 32.77 -2.03
C VAL A 432 -16.53 31.65 -1.31
N VAL A 433 -17.63 31.99 -0.62
CA VAL A 433 -18.47 30.99 0.06
C VAL A 433 -19.08 30.01 -0.94
N GLN A 434 -19.53 30.48 -2.11
CA GLN A 434 -20.09 29.60 -3.14
C GLN A 434 -19.05 28.60 -3.64
N GLN A 435 -17.82 29.04 -3.90
CA GLN A 435 -16.73 28.15 -4.33
C GLN A 435 -16.35 27.14 -3.26
N ALA A 436 -16.34 27.55 -1.98
CA ALA A 436 -16.10 26.64 -0.86
C ALA A 436 -17.20 25.56 -0.78
N VAL A 437 -18.47 25.97 -0.81
CA VAL A 437 -19.62 25.06 -0.80
C VAL A 437 -19.59 24.12 -2.01
N GLN A 438 -19.38 24.64 -3.22
CA GLN A 438 -19.28 23.82 -4.42
C GLN A 438 -18.17 22.77 -4.30
N THR A 439 -17.02 23.14 -3.72
CA THR A 439 -15.90 22.20 -3.51
C THR A 439 -16.28 21.08 -2.53
N VAL A 440 -16.89 21.42 -1.38
CA VAL A 440 -17.37 20.42 -0.40
C VAL A 440 -18.32 19.45 -1.07
N PHE A 441 -19.38 19.97 -1.68
CA PHE A 441 -20.44 19.13 -2.21
C PHE A 441 -19.94 18.30 -3.40
N ASN A 442 -19.06 18.85 -4.25
CA ASN A 442 -18.48 18.08 -5.34
C ASN A 442 -17.65 16.89 -4.81
N ASP A 443 -16.88 17.08 -3.73
CA ASP A 443 -16.11 16.01 -3.11
C ASP A 443 -17.02 14.98 -2.41
N THR A 444 -18.05 15.43 -1.70
CA THR A 444 -19.04 14.56 -1.05
C THR A 444 -19.80 13.71 -2.08
N PHE A 445 -20.33 14.34 -3.14
CA PHE A 445 -21.02 13.63 -4.22
C PHE A 445 -20.08 12.65 -4.92
N TRP A 446 -18.86 13.07 -5.23
CA TRP A 446 -17.87 12.19 -5.85
C TRP A 446 -17.54 10.99 -4.99
N ASN A 447 -17.26 11.19 -3.71
CA ASN A 447 -16.92 10.11 -2.79
C ASN A 447 -18.10 9.14 -2.60
N ALA A 448 -19.34 9.65 -2.52
CA ALA A 448 -20.54 8.82 -2.47
C ALA A 448 -20.74 8.00 -3.75
N LEU A 449 -20.57 8.61 -4.92
CA LEU A 449 -20.65 7.93 -6.22
C LEU A 449 -19.53 6.87 -6.36
N LYS A 450 -18.32 7.18 -5.91
CA LYS A 450 -17.19 6.24 -5.89
C LYS A 450 -17.47 5.06 -4.96
N ALA A 451 -18.01 5.30 -3.77
CA ALA A 451 -18.40 4.24 -2.83
C ALA A 451 -19.47 3.30 -3.44
N LYS A 452 -20.48 3.86 -4.12
CA LYS A 452 -21.51 3.08 -4.82
C LYS A 452 -20.94 2.25 -5.97
N ASN A 453 -19.98 2.80 -6.71
CA ASN A 453 -19.40 2.16 -7.90
C ASN A 453 -18.25 1.19 -7.59
N GLY A 454 -17.90 0.97 -6.31
CA GLY A 454 -16.83 0.04 -5.88
C GLY A 454 -15.42 0.50 -6.26
N ALA A 455 -14.41 -0.37 -6.25
CA ALA A 455 -13.08 -0.07 -6.79
C ALA A 455 -12.99 -0.53 -8.26
N ASN A 456 -12.39 0.27 -9.15
CA ASN A 456 -12.15 -0.16 -10.54
C ASN A 456 -10.87 -0.99 -10.61
N THR A 457 -11.00 -2.31 -10.59
CA THR A 457 -9.87 -3.23 -10.68
C THR A 457 -9.81 -3.96 -12.02
N SER A 458 -10.68 -3.64 -12.97
CA SER A 458 -10.83 -4.39 -14.23
C SER A 458 -9.55 -4.40 -15.08
N GLN A 459 -8.93 -3.24 -15.29
CA GLN A 459 -7.67 -3.13 -16.06
C GLN A 459 -6.49 -3.73 -15.30
N ALA A 460 -6.44 -3.54 -13.98
CA ALA A 460 -5.40 -4.13 -13.14
C ALA A 460 -5.48 -5.67 -13.17
N ALA A 461 -6.67 -6.24 -12.98
CA ALA A 461 -6.90 -7.68 -13.02
C ALA A 461 -6.59 -8.27 -14.40
N ARG A 462 -6.95 -7.58 -15.49
CA ARG A 462 -6.57 -8.01 -16.86
C ARG A 462 -5.05 -8.03 -17.03
N LEU A 463 -4.36 -7.00 -16.57
CA LEU A 463 -2.90 -6.94 -16.64
C LEU A 463 -2.24 -8.01 -15.76
N ASP A 464 -2.80 -8.31 -14.59
CA ASP A 464 -2.35 -9.41 -13.73
C ASP A 464 -2.54 -10.76 -14.42
N ASN A 465 -3.70 -10.99 -15.03
CA ASN A 465 -4.00 -12.22 -15.76
C ASN A 465 -3.12 -12.40 -17.00
N GLU A 466 -2.87 -11.32 -17.77
CA GLU A 466 -1.96 -11.36 -18.92
C GLU A 466 -0.54 -11.72 -18.48
N ARG A 467 -0.04 -11.10 -17.41
CA ARG A 467 1.29 -11.40 -16.86
C ARG A 467 1.39 -12.82 -16.31
N ALA A 468 0.33 -13.33 -15.66
CA ALA A 468 0.28 -14.70 -15.20
C ALA A 468 0.26 -15.69 -16.38
N ALA A 469 -0.46 -15.37 -17.46
CA ALA A 469 -0.48 -16.17 -18.67
C ALA A 469 0.89 -16.19 -19.37
N LEU A 470 1.55 -15.03 -19.47
CA LEU A 470 2.92 -14.92 -20.01
C LEU A 470 3.92 -15.72 -19.18
N ALA A 471 3.86 -15.62 -17.85
CA ALA A 471 4.71 -16.43 -16.97
C ALA A 471 4.49 -17.94 -17.18
N ALA A 472 3.24 -18.37 -17.34
CA ALA A 472 2.91 -19.77 -17.64
C ALA A 472 3.37 -20.19 -19.04
N GLU A 473 3.34 -19.28 -20.03
CA GLU A 473 3.85 -19.54 -21.38
C GLU A 473 5.38 -19.70 -21.40
N HIS A 474 6.10 -18.81 -20.71
CA HIS A 474 7.55 -18.95 -20.55
C HIS A 474 7.90 -20.27 -19.86
N GLN A 475 7.18 -20.62 -18.78
CA GLN A 475 7.40 -21.89 -18.08
C GLN A 475 7.18 -23.11 -19.00
N ARG A 476 6.09 -23.13 -19.77
CA ARG A 476 5.84 -24.22 -20.74
C ARG A 476 6.90 -24.26 -21.85
N THR A 477 7.37 -23.09 -22.29
CA THR A 477 8.42 -23.00 -23.31
C THR A 477 9.74 -23.54 -22.77
N ILE A 478 10.09 -23.21 -21.53
CA ILE A 478 11.26 -23.74 -20.82
C ILE A 478 11.13 -25.27 -20.72
N GLU A 479 10.03 -25.80 -20.20
CA GLU A 479 9.82 -27.25 -20.07
C GLU A 479 9.94 -27.99 -21.41
N ARG A 480 9.25 -27.51 -22.45
CA ARG A 480 9.32 -28.13 -23.80
C ARG A 480 10.70 -28.06 -24.43
N THR A 481 11.40 -26.93 -24.26
CA THR A 481 12.76 -26.77 -24.81
C THR A 481 13.76 -27.64 -24.03
N LEU A 482 13.61 -27.80 -22.71
CA LEU A 482 14.42 -28.71 -21.91
C LEU A 482 14.22 -30.18 -22.32
N GLU A 483 12.98 -30.61 -22.57
CA GLU A 483 12.68 -31.94 -23.11
C GLU A 483 13.30 -32.14 -24.50
N ALA A 484 13.16 -31.15 -25.40
CA ALA A 484 13.71 -31.20 -26.74
C ALA A 484 15.25 -31.11 -26.79
N LEU A 485 15.90 -30.62 -25.73
CA LEU A 485 17.35 -30.50 -25.62
C LEU A 485 18.02 -31.78 -25.14
N ALA A 486 17.31 -32.70 -24.48
CA ALA A 486 17.90 -33.90 -23.90
C ALA A 486 18.63 -34.77 -24.94
N GLU A 487 17.99 -35.06 -26.07
CA GLU A 487 18.57 -35.89 -27.15
C GLU A 487 19.72 -35.19 -27.89
N PRO A 488 19.60 -33.92 -28.35
CA PRO A 488 20.71 -33.20 -28.98
C PRO A 488 21.94 -33.03 -28.06
N VAL A 489 21.73 -32.83 -26.76
CA VAL A 489 22.83 -32.73 -25.78
C VAL A 489 23.54 -34.08 -25.63
N ASP A 490 22.80 -35.18 -25.52
CA ASP A 490 23.39 -36.53 -25.44
C ASP A 490 24.16 -36.89 -26.72
N GLN A 491 23.63 -36.54 -27.90
CA GLN A 491 24.32 -36.73 -29.19
C GLN A 491 25.59 -35.86 -29.31
N ALA A 492 25.55 -34.60 -28.85
CA ALA A 492 26.70 -33.71 -28.86
C ALA A 492 27.80 -34.20 -27.90
N ILE A 493 27.43 -34.67 -26.70
CA ILE A 493 28.38 -35.27 -25.75
C ILE A 493 29.00 -36.54 -26.35
N ALA A 494 28.22 -37.40 -26.99
CA ALA A 494 28.72 -38.61 -27.64
C ALA A 494 29.73 -38.27 -28.76
N THR A 495 29.43 -37.27 -29.58
CA THR A 495 30.31 -36.80 -30.67
C THR A 495 31.63 -36.21 -30.13
N LEU A 496 31.54 -35.43 -29.04
CA LEU A 496 32.70 -34.84 -28.36
C LEU A 496 33.47 -35.83 -27.50
N SER A 497 32.98 -37.05 -27.29
CA SER A 497 33.67 -38.09 -26.50
C SER A 497 34.82 -38.77 -27.25
N GLY A 498 34.92 -38.57 -28.57
CA GLY A 498 35.89 -39.26 -29.41
C GLY A 498 35.62 -40.78 -29.54
N PRO A 499 36.38 -41.49 -30.38
CA PRO A 499 36.21 -42.94 -30.52
C PRO A 499 36.53 -43.65 -29.20
N THR A 500 35.66 -44.58 -28.81
CA THR A 500 35.88 -45.45 -27.64
C THR A 500 37.18 -46.25 -27.82
N ARG A 501 37.84 -46.62 -26.72
CA ARG A 501 39.11 -47.38 -26.72
C ARG A 501 39.06 -48.62 -27.65
N ALA A 502 37.94 -49.34 -27.64
CA ALA A 502 37.69 -50.48 -28.54
C ALA A 502 37.56 -50.08 -30.03
N GLY A 503 37.08 -48.88 -30.34
CA GLY A 503 37.02 -48.34 -31.70
C GLY A 503 38.37 -47.82 -32.20
N VAL A 504 39.21 -47.29 -31.31
CA VAL A 504 40.61 -46.95 -31.61
C VAL A 504 41.43 -48.21 -31.87
N GLU A 505 41.24 -49.25 -31.04
CA GLU A 505 41.88 -50.56 -31.22
C GLU A 505 41.46 -51.20 -32.55
N ARG A 506 40.16 -51.16 -32.89
CA ARG A 506 39.64 -51.69 -34.16
C ARG A 506 40.08 -50.88 -35.39
N ALA A 507 40.16 -49.55 -35.29
CA ALA A 507 40.69 -48.69 -36.36
C ALA A 507 42.20 -48.90 -36.57
N MET A 508 42.96 -49.18 -35.50
CA MET A 508 44.36 -49.60 -35.59
C MET A 508 44.50 -50.99 -36.21
N GLU A 509 43.61 -51.94 -35.91
CA GLU A 509 43.54 -53.27 -36.57
C GLU A 509 43.18 -53.17 -38.06
N GLU A 510 42.32 -52.22 -38.45
CA GLU A 510 41.88 -51.99 -39.83
C GLU A 510 42.78 -51.03 -40.62
N GLY A 511 43.87 -50.52 -40.03
CA GLY A 511 44.84 -49.63 -40.69
C GLY A 511 44.33 -48.20 -40.95
N MET A 512 43.23 -47.79 -40.32
CA MET A 512 42.66 -46.45 -40.44
C MET A 512 43.24 -45.51 -39.37
N ARG A 513 43.53 -44.25 -39.76
CA ARG A 513 43.95 -43.22 -38.80
C ARG A 513 42.80 -42.94 -37.84
N ALA A 514 43.04 -43.15 -36.55
CA ALA A 514 42.11 -42.76 -35.49
C ALA A 514 41.85 -41.24 -35.57
N THR A 515 40.58 -40.84 -35.44
CA THR A 515 40.19 -39.44 -35.36
C THR A 515 40.82 -38.80 -34.11
N PRO A 516 41.48 -37.63 -34.24
CA PRO A 516 42.04 -36.94 -33.08
C PRO A 516 40.95 -36.61 -32.07
N GLY A 517 41.25 -36.75 -30.78
CA GLY A 517 40.34 -36.40 -29.69
C GLY A 517 39.97 -34.91 -29.68
N PRO A 518 38.91 -34.52 -28.95
CA PRO A 518 38.48 -33.12 -28.87
C PRO A 518 39.62 -32.24 -28.34
N GLY A 519 39.88 -31.10 -28.99
CA GLY A 519 40.83 -30.11 -28.51
C GLY A 519 40.37 -29.43 -27.20
N PRO A 520 41.19 -28.52 -26.62
CA PRO A 520 40.90 -27.88 -25.33
C PRO A 520 39.53 -27.18 -25.26
N LEU A 521 39.08 -26.58 -26.37
CA LEU A 521 37.76 -25.95 -26.45
C LEU A 521 36.61 -26.97 -26.58
N GLY A 522 36.83 -28.08 -27.30
CA GLY A 522 35.86 -29.17 -27.38
C GLY A 522 35.66 -29.86 -26.03
N GLN A 523 36.71 -29.94 -25.21
CA GLN A 523 36.63 -30.46 -23.85
C GLN A 523 35.90 -29.50 -22.90
N ARG A 524 36.08 -28.17 -23.05
CA ARG A 524 35.27 -27.17 -22.33
C ARG A 524 33.79 -27.25 -22.69
N LEU A 525 33.47 -27.38 -23.99
CA LEU A 525 32.10 -27.54 -24.46
C LEU A 525 31.46 -28.82 -23.91
N ARG A 526 32.19 -29.94 -23.92
CA ARG A 526 31.74 -31.19 -23.31
C ARG A 526 31.38 -31.01 -21.83
N THR A 527 32.28 -30.42 -21.04
CA THR A 527 32.03 -30.20 -19.61
C THR A 527 30.80 -29.31 -19.38
N ALA A 528 30.63 -28.25 -20.17
CA ALA A 528 29.45 -27.39 -20.08
C ALA A 528 28.15 -28.15 -20.43
N LEU A 529 28.18 -29.00 -21.45
CA LEU A 529 27.03 -29.85 -21.84
C LEU A 529 26.73 -30.94 -20.79
N GLU A 530 27.74 -31.52 -20.15
CA GLU A 530 27.56 -32.47 -19.04
C GLU A 530 26.89 -31.80 -17.83
N THR A 531 27.30 -30.58 -17.48
CA THR A 531 26.64 -29.78 -16.45
C THR A 531 25.19 -29.47 -16.84
N LEU A 532 24.95 -29.03 -18.07
CA LEU A 532 23.60 -28.78 -18.57
C LEU A 532 22.73 -30.05 -18.53
N ARG A 533 23.27 -31.21 -18.90
CA ARG A 533 22.57 -32.51 -18.81
C ARG A 533 22.15 -32.83 -17.38
N THR A 534 23.02 -32.59 -16.40
CA THR A 534 22.67 -32.80 -14.98
C THR A 534 21.57 -31.84 -14.52
N GLU A 535 21.63 -30.57 -14.92
CA GLU A 535 20.62 -29.57 -14.55
C GLU A 535 19.26 -29.81 -15.24
N ILE A 536 19.26 -30.30 -16.48
CA ILE A 536 18.04 -30.76 -17.17
C ILE A 536 17.40 -31.90 -16.38
N GLY A 537 18.22 -32.86 -15.90
CA GLY A 537 17.76 -33.98 -15.09
C GLY A 537 17.16 -33.58 -13.73
N THR A 538 17.59 -32.44 -13.17
CA THR A 538 17.05 -31.88 -11.92
C THR A 538 15.98 -30.81 -12.13
N GLN A 539 15.62 -30.49 -13.39
CA GLN A 539 14.69 -29.41 -13.77
C GLN A 539 15.06 -28.03 -13.20
N SER A 540 16.34 -27.80 -12.90
CA SER A 540 16.83 -26.60 -12.22
C SER A 540 17.96 -25.95 -13.00
N VAL A 541 17.66 -25.56 -14.25
CA VAL A 541 18.67 -25.00 -15.16
C VAL A 541 18.96 -23.54 -14.85
N SER A 542 20.25 -23.22 -14.72
CA SER A 542 20.70 -21.86 -14.46
C SER A 542 20.97 -21.09 -15.77
N ILE A 543 20.64 -19.79 -15.78
CA ILE A 543 20.95 -18.90 -16.91
C ILE A 543 22.45 -18.89 -17.21
N ALA A 544 23.28 -18.90 -16.16
CA ALA A 544 24.74 -18.93 -16.26
C ALA A 544 25.25 -20.20 -16.94
N THR A 545 24.66 -21.37 -16.65
CA THR A 545 25.03 -22.64 -17.27
C THR A 545 24.69 -22.64 -18.77
N ILE A 546 23.53 -22.12 -19.15
CA ILE A 546 23.14 -22.02 -20.56
C ILE A 546 24.02 -21.01 -21.30
N ASP A 547 24.29 -19.85 -20.71
CA ASP A 547 25.17 -18.85 -21.34
C ASP A 547 26.60 -19.39 -21.51
N ALA A 548 27.09 -20.17 -20.55
CA ALA A 548 28.36 -20.88 -20.66
C ALA A 548 28.36 -21.90 -21.81
N VAL A 549 27.29 -22.67 -21.97
CA VAL A 549 27.12 -23.62 -23.09
C VAL A 549 27.04 -22.87 -24.42
N CYS A 550 26.25 -21.80 -24.53
CA CYS A 550 26.13 -20.98 -25.75
C CYS A 550 27.44 -20.27 -26.12
N THR A 551 28.25 -19.88 -25.13
CA THR A 551 29.56 -19.26 -25.34
C THR A 551 30.58 -20.31 -25.77
N ALA A 552 30.64 -21.45 -25.07
CA ALA A 552 31.52 -22.56 -25.43
C ALA A 552 31.15 -23.17 -26.80
N LEU A 553 29.87 -23.18 -27.17
CA LEU A 553 29.42 -23.56 -28.51
C LEU A 553 29.99 -22.61 -29.55
N ARG A 554 29.85 -21.30 -29.37
CA ARG A 554 30.38 -20.29 -30.31
C ARG A 554 31.90 -20.34 -30.45
N GLU A 555 32.61 -20.46 -29.33
CA GLU A 555 34.07 -20.51 -29.31
C GLU A 555 34.62 -21.84 -29.85
N GLY A 556 34.05 -22.97 -29.40
CA GLY A 556 34.45 -24.31 -29.80
C GLY A 556 34.16 -24.63 -31.26
N TRP A 557 33.08 -24.07 -31.84
CA TRP A 557 32.76 -24.29 -33.26
C TRP A 557 33.82 -23.72 -34.20
N SER A 558 34.38 -22.56 -33.86
CA SER A 558 35.35 -21.86 -34.70
C SER A 558 36.66 -22.64 -34.94
N GLN A 559 37.02 -23.55 -34.02
CA GLN A 559 38.24 -24.34 -34.08
C GLN A 559 38.02 -25.84 -34.34
N THR A 560 36.89 -26.41 -33.92
CA THR A 560 36.66 -27.87 -33.99
C THR A 560 35.99 -28.31 -35.30
N PHE A 561 35.29 -27.40 -35.99
CA PHE A 561 34.47 -27.70 -37.18
C PHE A 561 34.78 -26.83 -38.41
N SER A 562 36.00 -26.28 -38.52
CA SER A 562 36.42 -25.56 -39.72
C SER A 562 36.44 -26.51 -40.94
N GLY A 563 35.34 -26.53 -41.70
CA GLY A 563 35.18 -27.34 -42.91
C GLY A 563 34.07 -28.40 -42.89
N VAL A 564 33.34 -28.59 -41.77
CA VAL A 564 32.19 -29.51 -41.71
C VAL A 564 30.88 -28.69 -41.73
N PRO A 565 29.95 -28.93 -42.67
CA PRO A 565 28.65 -28.25 -42.67
C PRO A 565 27.89 -28.54 -41.37
N ARG A 566 27.16 -27.54 -40.84
CA ARG A 566 26.36 -27.71 -39.62
C ARG A 566 25.32 -28.82 -39.84
N ASP A 567 25.55 -29.99 -39.24
CA ASP A 567 24.59 -31.09 -39.22
C ASP A 567 23.27 -30.67 -38.56
N ALA A 568 22.15 -31.26 -38.99
CA ALA A 568 20.80 -30.89 -38.53
C ALA A 568 20.66 -30.92 -36.99
N ALA A 569 21.32 -31.86 -36.31
CA ALA A 569 21.35 -31.97 -34.86
C ALA A 569 22.02 -30.75 -34.18
N THR A 570 23.05 -30.19 -34.81
CA THR A 570 23.80 -29.04 -34.27
C THR A 570 23.04 -27.73 -34.48
N GLN A 571 22.30 -27.60 -35.58
CA GLN A 571 21.37 -26.48 -35.78
C GLN A 571 20.17 -26.56 -34.82
N ALA A 572 19.66 -27.76 -34.57
CA ALA A 572 18.60 -27.99 -33.59
C ALA A 572 19.06 -27.63 -32.17
N LEU A 573 20.28 -28.04 -31.78
CA LEU A 573 20.87 -27.68 -30.49
C LEU A 573 21.03 -26.15 -30.31
N ASP A 574 21.64 -25.46 -31.28
CA ASP A 574 21.82 -24.00 -31.25
C ASP A 574 20.46 -23.27 -31.19
N GLY A 575 19.48 -23.71 -31.99
CA GLY A 575 18.13 -23.12 -32.02
C GLY A 575 17.33 -23.32 -30.72
N GLN A 576 17.39 -24.52 -30.14
CA GLN A 576 16.71 -24.83 -28.87
C GLN A 576 17.37 -24.11 -27.70
N LEU A 577 18.71 -24.03 -27.65
CA LEU A 577 19.42 -23.28 -26.62
C LEU A 577 19.12 -21.78 -26.70
N GLN A 578 19.09 -21.18 -27.88
CA GLN A 578 18.72 -19.77 -28.04
C GLN A 578 17.27 -19.50 -27.60
N THR A 579 16.36 -20.43 -27.88
CA THR A 579 14.96 -20.33 -27.45
C THR A 579 14.84 -20.44 -25.92
N LEU A 580 15.56 -21.38 -25.31
CA LEU A 580 15.62 -21.55 -23.86
C LEU A 580 16.27 -20.34 -23.18
N THR A 581 17.38 -19.83 -23.68
CA THR A 581 18.05 -18.61 -23.18
C THR A 581 17.06 -17.45 -23.17
N ARG A 582 16.35 -17.22 -24.28
CA ARG A 582 15.38 -16.12 -24.38
C ARG A 582 14.24 -16.32 -23.38
N ALA A 583 13.65 -17.51 -23.32
CA ALA A 583 12.53 -17.79 -22.42
C ALA A 583 12.91 -17.61 -20.94
N LEU A 584 14.13 -18.00 -20.54
CA LEU A 584 14.62 -17.80 -19.18
C LEU A 584 14.91 -16.33 -18.87
N HIS A 585 15.53 -15.60 -19.81
CA HIS A 585 15.77 -14.17 -19.63
C HIS A 585 14.46 -13.38 -19.55
N ASP A 586 13.49 -13.67 -20.43
CA ASP A 586 12.18 -13.02 -20.42
C ASP A 586 11.39 -13.34 -19.14
N SER A 587 11.44 -14.60 -18.68
CA SER A 587 10.81 -15.03 -17.43
C SER A 587 11.45 -14.37 -16.21
N GLU A 588 12.78 -14.26 -16.19
CA GLU A 588 13.52 -13.58 -15.14
C GLU A 588 13.23 -12.07 -15.15
N GLU A 589 13.26 -11.40 -16.29
CA GLU A 589 12.91 -9.97 -16.40
C GLU A 589 11.48 -9.71 -15.89
N LEU A 590 10.52 -10.58 -16.25
CA LEU A 590 9.14 -10.49 -15.76
C LEU A 590 9.08 -10.68 -14.24
N ARG A 591 9.82 -11.66 -13.69
CA ARG A 591 9.91 -11.92 -12.25
C ARG A 591 10.55 -10.75 -11.52
N GLN A 592 11.61 -10.18 -12.07
CA GLN A 592 12.31 -9.01 -11.53
C GLN A 592 11.38 -7.79 -11.54
N TRP A 593 10.64 -7.56 -12.62
CA TRP A 593 9.65 -6.48 -12.73
C TRP A 593 8.51 -6.60 -11.70
N GLN A 594 8.04 -7.83 -11.43
CA GLN A 594 6.95 -8.09 -10.50
C GLN A 594 7.39 -8.09 -9.04
N SER A 595 8.62 -8.56 -8.76
CA SER A 595 9.14 -8.68 -7.40
C SER A 595 9.99 -7.49 -6.98
N GLY A 596 10.51 -6.69 -7.92
CA GLY A 596 11.46 -5.63 -7.67
C GLY A 596 12.83 -6.13 -7.19
N ARG A 597 13.13 -7.42 -7.40
CA ARG A 597 14.45 -8.02 -7.17
C ARG A 597 15.18 -8.07 -8.50
N ALA A 598 16.50 -7.86 -8.52
CA ALA A 598 17.35 -8.23 -9.64
C ALA A 598 18.02 -9.57 -9.31
#